data_AF-A0A2V7E6J8-F1
#
_entry.id   AF-A0A2V7E6J8-F1
#
_cell.length_a   1.000
_cell.length_b   1.000
_cell.length_c   1.000
_cell.angle_alpha   90.00
_cell.angle_beta   90.00
_cell.angle_gamma   90.00
#
_symmetry.space_group_name_H-M   'P 1'
#
loop_
_entity.id
_entity.type
_entity.pdbx_description
1 polymer ?
#
loop_
_entity_poly.entity_id
_entity_poly.type
_entity_poly.pdbx_seq_one_letter_code
_entity_poly.pdbx_strand_id
1 'polypeptide(L)'
;MALLAKPIVVTLPAILLLLDVYPLRRPGTVSWPVLLREKLPFAILSLGASVLAVVAMRAGGKLSGAELGVLERVAISLYSIALYLAKTIAPVRLSPMYELPFQLRAFAPPFVIAAVLVVALTAVVVALARRWIVLPIVWLGYLVTLLPVLGLVHNGPQIAADRYTYLATLGGALLGGGAMLWAMRTLAEHWPGGIARHAPAALAALAVIALAALTWSQTKVWRDSETLWRHALAISPSSIAYAKLGVLRDEKGRSSEAIAYFRDALRLHPDLAYAHNNWGIALARQGRWDEAIPHYRDALKIAPESVEAHLNLALALTRTGKIEEAADHLRVARRLREGR
;
A
#
# COMPACT_ATOMS: atom_id res chain seq x y z
N MET A 1 12.26 19.27 -4.46
CA MET A 1 11.08 19.31 -3.56
C MET A 1 10.14 18.12 -3.76
N ALA A 2 9.58 17.88 -4.96
CA ALA A 2 8.59 16.80 -5.15
C ALA A 2 9.10 15.37 -4.80
N LEU A 3 10.33 15.02 -5.18
CA LEU A 3 10.97 13.72 -4.84
C LEU A 3 11.14 13.50 -3.33
N LEU A 4 11.30 14.58 -2.56
CA LEU A 4 11.44 14.51 -1.10
C LEU A 4 10.09 14.30 -0.40
N ALA A 5 8.99 14.70 -1.05
CA ALA A 5 7.65 14.64 -0.49
C ALA A 5 6.90 13.36 -0.88
N LYS A 6 7.09 12.85 -2.11
CA LYS A 6 6.39 11.66 -2.61
C LYS A 6 7.32 10.73 -3.40
N PRO A 7 7.53 9.48 -2.94
CA PRO A 7 8.36 8.50 -3.65
C PRO A 7 7.90 8.22 -5.08
N ILE A 8 6.61 8.43 -5.38
CA ILE A 8 6.05 8.25 -6.72
C ILE A 8 6.79 9.01 -7.82
N VAL A 9 7.39 10.15 -7.50
CA VAL A 9 8.00 11.05 -8.48
C VAL A 9 9.22 10.41 -9.16
N VAL A 10 9.77 9.32 -8.62
CA VAL A 10 10.85 8.55 -9.27
C VAL A 10 10.45 7.96 -10.63
N THR A 11 9.15 7.86 -10.91
CA THR A 11 8.63 7.35 -12.18
C THR A 11 8.52 8.43 -13.26
N LEU A 12 8.75 9.71 -12.90
CA LEU A 12 8.59 10.86 -13.79
C LEU A 12 9.35 10.74 -15.12
N PRO A 13 10.62 10.29 -15.17
CA PRO A 13 11.35 10.20 -16.45
C PRO A 13 10.64 9.28 -17.45
N ALA A 14 10.10 8.16 -16.97
CA ALA A 14 9.35 7.22 -17.80
C ALA A 14 8.01 7.81 -18.25
N ILE A 15 7.30 8.52 -17.36
CA ILE A 15 6.06 9.21 -17.72
C ILE A 15 6.31 10.29 -18.79
N LEU A 16 7.40 11.07 -18.68
CA LEU A 16 7.76 12.07 -19.69
C LEU A 16 8.02 11.45 -21.06
N LEU A 17 8.69 10.29 -21.11
CA LEU A 17 8.90 9.55 -22.36
C LEU A 17 7.59 9.04 -22.96
N LEU A 18 6.66 8.57 -22.13
CA LEU A 18 5.32 8.17 -22.60
C LEU A 18 4.56 9.37 -23.21
N LEU A 19 4.64 10.53 -22.56
CA LEU A 19 4.03 11.78 -23.05
C LEU A 19 4.65 12.27 -24.36
N ASP A 20 5.97 12.11 -24.54
CA ASP A 20 6.64 12.42 -25.81
C ASP A 20 6.05 11.59 -26.96
N VAL A 21 5.79 10.29 -26.73
CA VAL A 21 5.18 9.41 -27.74
C VAL A 21 3.73 9.79 -27.99
N TYR A 22 2.94 9.95 -26.94
CA TYR A 22 1.54 10.39 -27.02
C TYR A 22 1.12 11.09 -25.73
N PRO A 23 0.47 12.27 -25.79
CA PRO A 23 -0.14 12.86 -26.98
C PRO A 23 0.80 13.75 -27.81
N LEU A 24 2.03 14.04 -27.35
CA LEU A 24 2.87 15.07 -27.98
C LEU A 24 3.45 14.67 -29.34
N ARG A 25 3.57 13.36 -29.62
CA ARG A 25 4.09 12.81 -30.88
C ARG A 25 5.47 13.38 -31.29
N ARG A 26 6.31 13.71 -30.31
CA ARG A 26 7.63 14.31 -30.51
C ARG A 26 8.63 13.44 -31.28
N PRO A 27 8.57 12.09 -31.25
CA PRO A 27 9.44 11.28 -32.11
C PRO A 27 9.30 11.54 -33.61
N GLY A 28 8.21 12.18 -34.06
CA GLY A 28 8.04 12.62 -35.45
C GLY A 28 8.79 13.92 -35.80
N THR A 29 9.22 14.70 -34.82
CA THR A 29 9.87 16.01 -35.01
C THR A 29 11.24 16.13 -34.34
N VAL A 30 11.51 15.30 -33.34
CA VAL A 30 12.74 15.30 -32.52
C VAL A 30 13.27 13.87 -32.43
N SER A 31 14.57 13.70 -32.63
CA SER A 31 15.20 12.37 -32.59
C SER A 31 15.28 11.80 -31.16
N TRP A 32 15.20 10.47 -31.05
CA TRP A 32 15.26 9.76 -29.76
C TRP A 32 16.47 10.11 -28.88
N PRO A 33 17.70 10.28 -29.39
CA PRO A 33 18.84 10.66 -28.55
C PRO A 33 18.65 12.01 -27.87
N VAL A 34 18.02 12.98 -28.55
CA VAL A 34 17.71 14.30 -27.95
C VAL A 34 16.65 14.15 -26.88
N LEU A 35 15.58 13.41 -27.18
CA LEU A 35 14.51 13.15 -26.20
C LEU A 35 15.07 12.48 -24.94
N LEU A 36 15.96 11.49 -25.06
CA LEU A 36 16.56 10.82 -23.89
C LEU A 36 17.47 11.76 -23.08
N ARG A 37 18.28 12.61 -23.74
CA ARG A 37 19.14 13.58 -23.07
C ARG A 37 18.34 14.60 -22.24
N GLU A 38 17.19 15.04 -22.74
CA GLU A 38 16.29 15.93 -21.98
C GLU A 38 15.81 15.29 -20.67
N LYS A 39 15.72 13.95 -20.60
CA LYS A 39 15.18 13.22 -19.43
C LYS A 39 16.28 12.72 -18.50
N LEU A 40 17.53 12.79 -18.94
CA LEU A 40 18.69 12.34 -18.18
C LEU A 40 18.79 13.00 -16.78
N PRO A 41 18.58 14.32 -16.61
CA PRO A 41 18.60 14.92 -15.27
C PRO A 41 17.55 14.33 -14.33
N PHE A 42 16.33 14.11 -14.83
CA PHE A 42 15.26 13.49 -14.04
C PHE A 42 15.57 12.02 -13.73
N ALA A 43 16.18 11.29 -14.66
CA ALA A 43 16.59 9.90 -14.47
C ALA A 43 17.66 9.77 -13.39
N ILE A 44 18.68 10.63 -13.40
CA ILE A 44 19.74 10.67 -12.39
C ILE A 44 19.14 10.95 -11.00
N LEU A 45 18.27 11.96 -10.89
CA LEU A 45 17.61 12.29 -9.62
C LEU A 45 16.71 11.15 -9.12
N SER A 46 15.98 10.50 -10.03
CA SER A 46 15.10 9.38 -9.68
C SER A 46 15.89 8.16 -9.21
N LEU A 47 17.02 7.87 -9.85
CA LEU A 47 17.94 6.80 -9.44
C LEU A 47 18.53 7.10 -8.06
N GLY A 48 19.07 8.31 -7.85
CA GLY A 48 19.63 8.72 -6.57
C GLY A 48 18.62 8.63 -5.42
N ALA A 49 17.39 9.13 -5.65
CA ALA A 49 16.31 9.04 -4.67
C ALA A 49 15.90 7.58 -4.39
N SER A 50 15.86 6.72 -5.41
CA SER A 50 15.53 5.30 -5.25
C SER A 50 16.59 4.55 -4.44
N VAL A 51 17.89 4.81 -4.71
CA VAL A 51 19.00 4.24 -3.94
C VAL A 51 18.92 4.69 -2.48
N LEU A 52 18.77 6.00 -2.24
CA LEU A 52 18.64 6.55 -0.89
C LEU A 52 17.45 5.93 -0.14
N ALA A 53 16.31 5.76 -0.82
CA ALA A 53 15.13 5.14 -0.22
C ALA A 53 15.40 3.68 0.18
N VAL A 54 16.06 2.89 -0.67
CA VAL A 54 16.44 1.50 -0.33
C VAL A 54 17.41 1.46 0.85
N VAL A 55 18.42 2.33 0.87
CA VAL A 55 19.38 2.42 1.97
C VAL A 55 18.66 2.79 3.27
N ALA A 56 17.79 3.79 3.25
CA ALA A 56 17.01 4.20 4.42
C ALA A 56 16.07 3.08 4.91
N MET A 57 15.44 2.33 3.99
CA MET A 57 14.60 1.18 4.35
C MET A 57 15.41 0.05 4.99
N ARG A 58 16.64 -0.19 4.53
CA ARG A 58 17.56 -1.19 5.11
C ARG A 58 17.98 -0.77 6.51
N ALA A 59 18.45 0.48 6.65
CA ALA A 59 18.90 1.03 7.93
C ALA A 59 17.77 1.07 8.97
N GLY A 60 16.52 1.29 8.55
CA GLY A 60 15.36 1.27 9.44
C GLY A 60 14.81 -0.10 9.78
N GLY A 61 15.41 -1.20 9.28
CA GLY A 61 14.88 -2.56 9.47
C GLY A 61 13.49 -2.79 8.84
N LYS A 62 13.07 -1.92 7.92
CA LYS A 62 11.72 -1.93 7.32
C LYS A 62 11.62 -2.74 6.03
N LEU A 63 12.75 -3.27 5.56
CA LEU A 63 12.82 -4.13 4.39
C LEU A 63 12.39 -5.55 4.74
N SER A 64 11.08 -5.75 4.89
CA SER A 64 10.45 -7.07 5.01
C SER A 64 10.63 -7.93 3.76
N GLY A 65 10.95 -7.31 2.62
CA GLY A 65 11.14 -8.03 1.36
C GLY A 65 12.31 -9.02 1.36
N ALA A 66 13.31 -8.90 2.25
CA ALA A 66 14.46 -9.81 2.25
C ALA A 66 14.07 -11.30 2.41
N GLU A 67 12.91 -11.58 2.98
CA GLU A 67 12.34 -12.93 3.15
C GLU A 67 11.45 -13.37 1.97
N LEU A 68 10.99 -12.43 1.13
CA LEU A 68 10.19 -12.73 -0.06
C LEU A 68 11.10 -13.06 -1.25
N GLY A 69 10.94 -14.27 -1.77
CA GLY A 69 11.58 -14.70 -3.01
C GLY A 69 11.11 -13.90 -4.23
N VAL A 70 11.83 -14.07 -5.34
CA VAL A 70 11.54 -13.36 -6.60
C VAL A 70 10.12 -13.68 -7.10
N LEU A 71 9.72 -14.95 -6.98
CA LEU A 71 8.41 -15.41 -7.44
C LEU A 71 7.27 -14.78 -6.64
N GLU A 72 7.41 -14.72 -5.32
CA GLU A 72 6.45 -14.07 -4.41
C GLU A 72 6.28 -12.59 -4.76
N ARG A 73 7.39 -11.88 -5.00
CA ARG A 73 7.36 -10.45 -5.40
C ARG A 73 6.64 -10.24 -6.73
N VAL A 74 6.85 -11.13 -7.70
CA VAL A 74 6.13 -11.10 -8.98
C VAL A 74 4.63 -11.36 -8.76
N ALA A 75 4.28 -12.37 -7.96
CA ALA A 75 2.88 -12.69 -7.64
C ALA A 75 2.15 -11.51 -6.97
N ILE A 76 2.78 -10.90 -5.95
CA ILE A 76 2.27 -9.69 -5.27
C ILE A 76 2.10 -8.54 -6.27
N SER A 77 3.07 -8.33 -7.16
CA SER A 77 3.03 -7.25 -8.16
C SER A 77 1.86 -7.43 -9.12
N LEU A 78 1.68 -8.63 -9.68
CA LEU A 78 0.56 -8.94 -10.58
C LEU A 78 -0.79 -8.83 -9.86
N TYR A 79 -0.86 -9.29 -8.61
CA TYR A 79 -2.04 -9.11 -7.76
C TYR A 79 -2.36 -7.63 -7.55
N SER A 80 -1.39 -6.80 -7.21
CA SER A 80 -1.58 -5.36 -7.01
C SER A 80 -2.03 -4.66 -8.30
N ILE A 81 -1.46 -5.01 -9.45
CA ILE A 81 -1.89 -4.50 -10.77
C ILE A 81 -3.36 -4.83 -11.02
N ALA A 82 -3.79 -6.08 -10.80
CA ALA A 82 -5.18 -6.48 -11.01
C ALA A 82 -6.13 -5.82 -9.98
N LEU A 83 -5.73 -5.79 -8.71
CA LEU A 83 -6.50 -5.22 -7.62
C LEU A 83 -6.78 -3.74 -7.87
N TYR A 84 -5.75 -2.95 -8.17
CA TYR A 84 -5.90 -1.52 -8.38
C TYR A 84 -6.74 -1.18 -9.62
N LEU A 85 -6.67 -2.01 -10.65
CA LEU A 85 -7.55 -1.90 -11.81
C LEU A 85 -9.00 -2.18 -11.43
N ALA A 86 -9.24 -3.25 -10.66
CA ALA A 86 -10.58 -3.57 -10.15
C ALA A 86 -11.12 -2.44 -9.26
N LYS A 87 -10.30 -1.83 -8.39
CA LYS A 87 -10.70 -0.69 -7.55
C LYS A 87 -10.97 0.59 -8.35
N THR A 88 -10.32 0.75 -9.50
CA THR A 88 -10.59 1.87 -10.42
C THR A 88 -11.97 1.73 -11.06
N ILE A 89 -12.39 0.50 -11.39
CA ILE A 89 -13.69 0.22 -12.02
C ILE A 89 -14.81 0.17 -10.96
N ALA A 90 -14.57 -0.50 -9.84
CA ALA A 90 -15.53 -0.72 -8.77
C ALA A 90 -14.86 -0.41 -7.40
N PRO A 91 -14.92 0.85 -6.93
CA PRO A 91 -14.28 1.28 -5.67
C PRO A 91 -15.11 0.86 -4.44
N VAL A 92 -15.36 -0.44 -4.31
CA VAL A 92 -16.13 -1.05 -3.20
C VAL A 92 -15.21 -1.82 -2.25
N ARG A 93 -15.68 -2.07 -1.02
CA ARG A 93 -14.94 -2.82 0.02
C ARG A 93 -13.51 -2.26 0.19
N LEU A 94 -13.45 -0.97 0.43
CA LEU A 94 -12.22 -0.21 0.59
C LEU A 94 -11.65 -0.43 2.00
N SER A 95 -10.44 -0.95 2.09
CA SER A 95 -9.69 -1.18 3.32
C SER A 95 -8.49 -0.23 3.42
N PRO A 96 -8.16 0.31 4.61
CA PRO A 96 -6.94 1.10 4.80
C PRO A 96 -5.68 0.37 4.36
N MET A 97 -5.68 -0.97 4.40
CA MET A 97 -4.63 -1.83 3.88
C MET A 97 -5.15 -3.25 3.61
N TYR A 98 -4.45 -3.97 2.73
CA TYR A 98 -4.62 -5.40 2.49
C TYR A 98 -3.34 -6.08 2.97
N GLU A 99 -3.45 -6.83 4.06
CA GLU A 99 -2.30 -7.41 4.75
C GLU A 99 -1.63 -8.51 3.91
N LEU A 100 -0.31 -8.53 3.93
CA LEU A 100 0.51 -9.60 3.38
C LEU A 100 0.31 -10.86 4.24
N PRO A 101 -0.17 -11.99 3.68
CA PRO A 101 -0.31 -13.23 4.43
C PRO A 101 1.04 -13.68 5.00
N PHE A 102 1.00 -14.22 6.22
CA PHE A 102 2.19 -14.75 6.91
C PHE A 102 2.95 -15.78 6.07
N GLN A 103 2.23 -16.68 5.40
CA GLN A 103 2.80 -17.59 4.41
C GLN A 103 2.22 -17.29 3.03
N LEU A 104 2.99 -16.58 2.21
CA LEU A 104 2.59 -16.30 0.84
C LEU A 104 2.87 -17.50 -0.06
N ARG A 105 1.82 -18.02 -0.70
CA ARG A 105 1.92 -19.04 -1.73
C ARG A 105 1.66 -18.39 -3.09
N ALA A 106 2.72 -18.20 -3.87
CA ALA A 106 2.64 -17.49 -5.16
C ALA A 106 1.62 -18.08 -6.15
N PHE A 107 1.35 -19.38 -6.04
CA PHE A 107 0.37 -20.09 -6.88
C PHE A 107 -1.02 -20.24 -6.23
N ALA A 108 -1.29 -19.57 -5.10
CA ALA A 108 -2.65 -19.57 -4.56
C ALA A 108 -3.62 -18.90 -5.54
N PRO A 109 -4.91 -19.31 -5.58
CA PRO A 109 -5.86 -18.87 -6.60
C PRO A 109 -5.92 -17.34 -6.83
N PRO A 110 -5.91 -16.46 -5.80
CA PRO A 110 -5.97 -15.01 -6.02
C PRO A 110 -4.81 -14.47 -6.87
N PHE A 111 -3.60 -15.00 -6.68
CA PHE A 111 -2.41 -14.56 -7.40
C PHE A 111 -2.40 -15.09 -8.84
N VAL A 112 -2.81 -16.35 -9.03
CA VAL A 112 -2.91 -16.95 -10.38
C VAL A 112 -3.99 -16.25 -11.21
N ILE A 113 -5.17 -16.00 -10.63
CA ILE A 113 -6.24 -15.27 -11.30
C ILE A 113 -5.78 -13.87 -11.69
N ALA A 114 -5.12 -13.15 -10.78
CA ALA A 114 -4.57 -11.83 -11.08
C ALA A 114 -3.53 -11.87 -12.21
N ALA A 115 -2.61 -12.84 -12.18
CA ALA A 115 -1.61 -13.01 -13.23
C ALA A 115 -2.26 -13.24 -14.60
N VAL A 116 -3.24 -14.14 -14.68
CA VAL A 116 -4.00 -14.41 -15.91
C VAL A 116 -4.71 -13.15 -16.40
N LEU A 117 -5.36 -12.40 -15.52
CA LEU A 117 -6.05 -11.15 -15.88
C LEU A 117 -5.09 -10.10 -16.44
N VAL A 118 -3.93 -9.91 -15.80
CA VAL A 118 -2.91 -8.94 -16.25
C VAL A 118 -2.32 -9.34 -17.60
N VAL A 119 -2.02 -10.63 -17.81
CA VAL A 119 -1.50 -11.15 -19.08
C VAL A 119 -2.54 -10.99 -20.19
N ALA A 120 -3.79 -11.38 -19.94
CA ALA A 120 -4.89 -11.26 -20.91
C ALA A 120 -5.13 -9.80 -21.31
N LEU A 121 -5.19 -8.89 -20.33
CA LEU A 121 -5.36 -7.46 -20.60
C LEU A 121 -4.19 -6.89 -21.39
N THR A 122 -2.95 -7.26 -21.03
CA THR A 122 -1.75 -6.84 -21.78
C THR A 122 -1.81 -7.33 -23.22
N ALA A 123 -2.21 -8.58 -23.45
CA ALA A 123 -2.37 -9.14 -24.80
C ALA A 123 -3.41 -8.37 -25.62
N VAL A 124 -4.56 -8.01 -25.03
CA VAL A 124 -5.59 -7.18 -25.68
C VAL A 124 -5.04 -5.80 -26.03
N VAL A 125 -4.34 -5.14 -25.10
CA VAL A 125 -3.72 -3.83 -25.32
C VAL A 125 -2.71 -3.88 -26.46
N VAL A 126 -1.86 -4.90 -26.51
CA VAL A 126 -0.86 -5.10 -27.58
C VAL A 126 -1.53 -5.38 -28.92
N ALA A 127 -2.56 -6.24 -28.96
CA ALA A 127 -3.31 -6.54 -30.18
C ALA A 127 -3.97 -5.28 -30.78
N LEU A 128 -4.43 -4.36 -29.93
CA LEU A 128 -5.08 -3.11 -30.34
C LEU A 128 -4.10 -1.95 -30.56
N ALA A 129 -2.80 -2.11 -30.25
CA ALA A 129 -1.81 -1.03 -30.25
C ALA A 129 -1.66 -0.35 -31.63
N ARG A 130 -1.78 -1.11 -32.73
CA ARG A 130 -1.69 -0.56 -34.10
C ARG A 130 -2.85 0.37 -34.45
N ARG A 131 -4.03 0.12 -33.89
CA ARG A 131 -5.24 0.89 -34.17
C ARG A 131 -5.43 2.03 -33.17
N TRP A 132 -5.06 1.81 -31.91
CA TRP A 132 -5.26 2.75 -30.81
C TRP A 132 -4.00 2.88 -29.97
N ILE A 133 -3.02 3.68 -30.43
CA ILE A 133 -1.75 3.91 -29.72
C ILE A 133 -1.94 4.46 -28.29
N VAL A 134 -3.08 5.09 -28.02
CA VAL A 134 -3.42 5.57 -26.67
C VAL A 134 -3.53 4.44 -25.65
N LEU A 135 -3.98 3.25 -26.04
CA LEU A 135 -4.15 2.10 -25.12
C LEU A 135 -2.84 1.62 -24.50
N PRO A 136 -1.79 1.27 -25.28
CA PRO A 136 -0.51 0.89 -24.68
C PRO A 136 0.15 2.03 -23.91
N ILE A 137 -0.05 3.29 -24.30
CA ILE A 137 0.52 4.43 -23.57
C ILE A 137 -0.13 4.58 -22.19
N VAL A 138 -1.45 4.45 -22.10
CA VAL A 138 -2.15 4.51 -20.81
C VAL A 138 -1.87 3.28 -19.97
N TRP A 139 -1.80 2.09 -20.58
CA TRP A 139 -1.43 0.86 -19.88
C TRP A 139 -0.01 0.92 -19.32
N LEU A 140 0.98 1.37 -20.10
CA LEU A 140 2.34 1.58 -19.63
C LEU A 140 2.42 2.69 -18.58
N GLY A 141 1.67 3.77 -18.75
CA GLY A 141 1.56 4.84 -17.76
C GLY A 141 1.06 4.32 -16.43
N TYR A 142 0.01 3.48 -16.45
CA TYR A 142 -0.54 2.81 -15.27
C TYR A 142 0.48 1.90 -14.57
N LEU A 143 1.20 1.06 -15.34
CA LEU A 143 2.22 0.18 -14.77
C LEU A 143 3.40 0.97 -14.17
N VAL A 144 3.84 2.02 -14.88
CA VAL A 144 4.95 2.89 -14.47
C VAL A 144 4.59 3.65 -13.20
N THR A 145 3.40 4.24 -13.10
CA THR A 145 2.97 4.93 -11.87
C THR A 145 2.82 3.97 -10.69
N LEU A 146 2.39 2.74 -10.90
CA LEU A 146 2.26 1.80 -9.79
C LEU A 146 3.59 1.20 -9.32
N LEU A 147 4.67 1.28 -10.12
CA LEU A 147 5.95 0.62 -9.84
C LEU A 147 6.44 0.74 -8.38
N PRO A 148 6.40 1.92 -7.71
CA PRO A 148 6.88 2.06 -6.34
C PRO A 148 6.04 1.33 -5.28
N VAL A 149 4.81 0.91 -5.62
CA VAL A 149 3.84 0.29 -4.72
C VAL A 149 3.45 -1.14 -5.12
N LEU A 150 4.04 -1.70 -6.19
CA LEU A 150 3.77 -3.08 -6.63
C LEU A 150 4.33 -4.15 -5.68
N GLY A 151 5.23 -3.79 -4.77
CA GLY A 151 5.88 -4.76 -3.88
C GLY A 151 7.14 -5.42 -4.46
N LEU A 152 7.67 -4.91 -5.59
CA LEU A 152 8.98 -5.31 -6.11
C LEU A 152 10.09 -5.08 -5.10
N VAL A 153 10.07 -3.92 -4.45
CA VAL A 153 10.84 -3.63 -3.23
C VAL A 153 9.82 -3.53 -2.09
N HIS A 154 9.49 -4.67 -1.51
CA HIS A 154 8.44 -4.75 -0.50
C HIS A 154 8.85 -4.05 0.79
N ASN A 155 7.95 -3.20 1.29
CA ASN A 155 8.14 -2.42 2.52
C ASN A 155 6.81 -2.36 3.28
N GLY A 156 6.87 -2.84 4.52
CA GLY A 156 5.74 -2.91 5.42
C GLY A 156 4.94 -4.20 5.30
N PRO A 157 3.83 -4.29 6.02
CA PRO A 157 3.04 -5.52 6.15
C PRO A 157 1.90 -5.64 5.14
N GLN A 158 1.80 -4.75 4.16
CA GLN A 158 0.67 -4.71 3.22
C GLN A 158 1.07 -5.09 1.80
N ILE A 159 0.29 -5.95 1.14
CA ILE A 159 0.37 -6.20 -0.30
C ILE A 159 -0.05 -4.95 -1.08
N ALA A 160 -1.11 -4.31 -0.62
CA ALA A 160 -1.71 -3.14 -1.23
C ALA A 160 -2.39 -2.27 -0.16
N ALA A 161 -2.68 -1.04 -0.52
CA ALA A 161 -3.50 -0.13 0.30
C ALA A 161 -4.28 0.83 -0.59
N ASP A 162 -5.49 1.18 -0.18
CA ASP A 162 -6.36 2.07 -0.96
C ASP A 162 -5.80 3.48 -1.12
N ARG A 163 -4.93 3.91 -0.19
CA ARG A 163 -4.22 5.20 -0.30
C ARG A 163 -3.38 5.32 -1.57
N TYR A 164 -3.11 4.22 -2.28
CA TYR A 164 -2.39 4.23 -3.55
C TYR A 164 -3.31 4.17 -4.79
N THR A 165 -4.62 3.98 -4.60
CA THR A 165 -5.58 3.86 -5.72
C THR A 165 -5.65 5.12 -6.58
N TYR A 166 -5.32 6.30 -6.03
CA TYR A 166 -5.25 7.52 -6.84
C TYR A 166 -4.19 7.44 -7.95
N LEU A 167 -3.13 6.64 -7.78
CA LEU A 167 -2.11 6.43 -8.81
C LEU A 167 -2.63 5.58 -9.97
N ALA A 168 -3.45 4.58 -9.61
CA ALA A 168 -4.08 3.65 -10.52
C ALA A 168 -5.12 4.32 -11.41
N THR A 169 -5.88 5.25 -10.83
CA THR A 169 -7.05 5.85 -11.50
C THR A 169 -6.69 6.93 -12.52
N LEU A 170 -5.50 7.53 -12.45
CA LEU A 170 -5.12 8.67 -13.33
C LEU A 170 -5.24 8.33 -14.82
N GLY A 171 -4.65 7.21 -15.25
CA GLY A 171 -4.70 6.79 -16.66
C GLY A 171 -6.12 6.47 -17.12
N GLY A 172 -6.89 5.75 -16.29
CA GLY A 172 -8.29 5.44 -16.57
C GLY A 172 -9.19 6.67 -16.64
N ALA A 173 -8.98 7.65 -15.75
CA ALA A 173 -9.71 8.91 -15.75
C ALA A 173 -9.45 9.73 -17.02
N LEU A 174 -8.20 9.76 -17.49
CA LEU A 174 -7.85 10.43 -18.76
C LEU A 174 -8.53 9.75 -19.96
N LEU A 175 -8.52 8.42 -20.03
CA LEU A 175 -9.23 7.67 -21.08
C LEU A 175 -10.74 7.90 -21.01
N GLY A 176 -11.32 7.83 -19.82
CA GLY A 176 -12.76 8.03 -19.60
C GLY A 176 -13.19 9.44 -20.00
N GLY A 177 -12.43 10.46 -19.60
CA GLY A 177 -12.69 11.85 -19.99
C GLY A 177 -12.55 12.08 -21.50
N GLY A 178 -11.52 11.51 -22.13
CA GLY A 178 -11.33 11.59 -23.58
C GLY A 178 -12.45 10.91 -24.37
N ALA A 179 -12.85 9.71 -23.96
CA ALA A 179 -13.96 8.98 -24.56
C ALA A 179 -15.29 9.73 -24.40
N MET A 180 -15.52 10.33 -23.23
CA MET A 180 -16.70 11.16 -22.96
C MET A 180 -16.75 12.38 -23.88
N LEU A 181 -15.65 13.12 -23.99
CA LEU A 181 -15.56 14.30 -24.86
C LEU A 181 -15.77 13.93 -26.34
N TRP A 182 -15.20 12.82 -26.78
CA TRP A 182 -15.41 12.29 -28.12
C TRP A 182 -16.88 11.93 -28.38
N ALA A 183 -17.54 11.26 -27.43
CA ALA A 183 -18.97 10.94 -27.53
C ALA A 183 -19.85 12.21 -27.57
N MET A 184 -19.54 13.21 -26.75
CA MET A 184 -20.25 14.50 -26.74
C MET A 184 -20.15 15.20 -28.09
N ARG A 185 -18.96 15.27 -28.69
CA ARG A 185 -18.75 15.89 -30.00
C ARG A 185 -19.50 15.13 -31.10
N THR A 186 -19.38 13.81 -31.12
CA THR A 186 -20.03 12.95 -32.12
C THR A 186 -21.56 13.09 -32.08
N LEU A 187 -22.16 13.12 -30.89
CA LEU A 187 -23.60 13.30 -30.72
C LEU A 187 -24.05 14.73 -31.09
N ALA A 188 -23.25 15.75 -30.77
CA ALA A 188 -23.56 17.12 -31.15
C ALA A 188 -23.54 17.33 -32.67
N GLU A 189 -22.64 16.64 -33.39
CA GLU A 189 -22.56 16.68 -34.85
C GLU A 189 -23.75 15.97 -35.51
N HIS A 190 -24.14 14.79 -35.04
CA HIS A 190 -25.20 13.99 -35.67
C HIS A 190 -26.61 14.42 -35.24
N TRP A 191 -26.78 14.98 -34.03
CA TRP A 191 -28.09 15.34 -33.44
C TRP A 191 -28.07 16.73 -32.76
N PRO A 192 -27.88 17.82 -33.52
CA PRO A 192 -27.63 19.15 -32.96
C PRO A 192 -28.78 19.74 -32.13
N GLY A 193 -30.03 19.32 -32.36
CA GLY A 193 -31.22 19.79 -31.61
C GLY A 193 -31.81 18.78 -30.62
N GLY A 194 -31.27 17.56 -30.54
CA GLY A 194 -31.84 16.48 -29.72
C GLY A 194 -31.34 16.51 -28.27
N ILE A 195 -32.22 16.19 -27.31
CA ILE A 195 -31.84 16.05 -25.88
C ILE A 195 -30.71 15.02 -25.67
N ALA A 196 -30.57 14.07 -26.60
CA ALA A 196 -29.53 13.05 -26.60
C ALA A 196 -28.10 13.60 -26.55
N ARG A 197 -27.84 14.81 -27.08
CA ARG A 197 -26.50 15.45 -27.00
C ARG A 197 -26.07 15.75 -25.57
N HIS A 198 -27.02 15.89 -24.64
CA HIS A 198 -26.78 16.12 -23.22
C HIS A 198 -26.62 14.82 -22.42
N ALA A 199 -26.91 13.66 -23.00
CA ALA A 199 -26.83 12.37 -22.30
C ALA A 199 -25.44 12.06 -21.71
N PRO A 200 -24.31 12.29 -22.41
CA PRO A 200 -23.00 12.03 -21.83
C PRO A 200 -22.67 12.97 -20.65
N ALA A 201 -23.07 14.24 -20.74
CA ALA A 201 -22.90 15.19 -19.64
C ALA A 201 -23.77 14.83 -18.43
N ALA A 202 -25.02 14.41 -18.65
CA ALA A 202 -25.90 13.91 -17.60
C ALA A 202 -25.34 12.64 -16.94
N LEU A 203 -24.79 11.70 -17.73
CA LEU A 203 -24.14 10.50 -17.20
C LEU A 203 -22.90 10.84 -16.37
N ALA A 204 -22.09 11.81 -16.81
CA ALA A 204 -20.95 12.31 -16.04
C ALA A 204 -21.39 12.94 -14.72
N ALA A 205 -22.45 13.77 -14.73
CA ALA A 205 -23.00 14.38 -13.52
C ALA A 205 -23.52 13.31 -12.55
N LEU A 206 -24.24 12.31 -13.04
CA LEU A 206 -24.70 11.16 -12.25
C LEU A 206 -23.54 10.37 -11.65
N ALA A 207 -22.48 10.14 -12.42
CA ALA A 207 -21.27 9.47 -11.92
C ALA A 207 -20.59 10.28 -10.81
N VAL A 208 -20.51 11.61 -10.95
CA VAL A 208 -19.96 12.49 -9.89
C VAL A 208 -20.84 12.46 -8.64
N ILE A 209 -22.16 12.54 -8.77
CA ILE A 209 -23.09 12.45 -7.65
C ILE A 209 -22.97 11.09 -6.95
N ALA A 210 -22.90 9.99 -7.72
CA ALA A 210 -22.71 8.66 -7.18
C ALA A 210 -21.38 8.53 -6.43
N LEU A 211 -20.26 9.01 -7.00
CA LEU A 211 -18.96 9.02 -6.34
C LEU A 211 -18.96 9.90 -5.08
N ALA A 212 -19.66 11.03 -5.09
CA ALA A 212 -19.82 11.90 -3.92
C ALA A 212 -20.61 11.19 -2.80
N ALA A 213 -21.70 10.51 -3.14
CA ALA A 213 -22.50 9.72 -2.20
C ALA A 213 -21.69 8.53 -1.63
N LEU A 214 -20.93 7.82 -2.47
CA LEU A 214 -20.04 6.75 -2.04
C LEU A 214 -18.93 7.28 -1.12
N THR A 215 -18.34 8.43 -1.46
CA THR A 215 -17.32 9.09 -0.64
C THR A 215 -17.90 9.48 0.73
N TRP A 216 -19.08 10.10 0.75
CA TRP A 216 -19.78 10.44 1.99
C TRP A 216 -20.11 9.20 2.84
N SER A 217 -20.48 8.09 2.20
CA SER A 217 -20.68 6.83 2.91
C SER A 217 -19.38 6.30 3.52
N GLN A 218 -18.28 6.40 2.77
CA GLN A 218 -16.97 5.94 3.18
C GLN A 218 -16.41 6.74 4.36
N THR A 219 -16.68 8.04 4.47
CA THR A 219 -16.21 8.84 5.62
C THR A 219 -16.77 8.35 6.96
N LYS A 220 -17.94 7.68 6.95
CA LYS A 220 -18.51 7.07 8.17
C LYS A 220 -17.63 5.96 8.73
N VAL A 221 -16.91 5.24 7.87
CA VAL A 221 -15.94 4.22 8.29
C VAL A 221 -14.69 4.86 8.91
N TRP A 222 -14.30 6.04 8.43
CA TRP A 222 -13.02 6.69 8.74
C TRP A 222 -13.12 7.66 9.93
N ARG A 223 -14.30 7.74 10.56
CA ARG A 223 -14.60 8.67 11.64
C ARG A 223 -13.77 8.41 12.90
N ASP A 224 -13.44 7.14 13.17
CA ASP A 224 -12.71 6.72 14.37
C ASP A 224 -11.98 5.40 14.15
N SER A 225 -10.92 5.16 14.93
CA SER A 225 -10.06 3.98 14.79
C SER A 225 -10.79 2.66 15.01
N GLU A 226 -11.77 2.61 15.92
CA GLU A 226 -12.51 1.37 16.19
C GLU A 226 -13.39 0.98 15.01
N THR A 227 -14.13 1.95 14.45
CA THR A 227 -14.94 1.74 13.24
C THR A 227 -14.05 1.37 12.04
N LEU A 228 -12.90 2.03 11.88
CA LEU A 228 -11.96 1.76 10.79
C LEU A 228 -11.41 0.33 10.85
N TRP A 229 -10.89 -0.11 12.00
CA TRP A 229 -10.29 -1.44 12.12
C TRP A 229 -11.32 -2.57 12.14
N ARG A 230 -12.53 -2.33 12.68
CA ARG A 230 -13.66 -3.27 12.53
C ARG A 230 -14.06 -3.43 11.06
N HIS A 231 -14.10 -2.33 10.30
CA HIS A 231 -14.38 -2.39 8.87
C HIS A 231 -13.29 -3.16 8.10
N ALA A 232 -12.01 -2.93 8.41
CA ALA A 232 -10.91 -3.69 7.82
C ALA A 232 -11.06 -5.21 8.06
N LEU A 233 -11.40 -5.62 9.29
CA LEU A 233 -11.65 -7.03 9.60
C LEU A 233 -12.88 -7.62 8.88
N ALA A 234 -13.91 -6.81 8.62
CA ALA A 234 -15.07 -7.23 7.83
C ALA A 234 -14.73 -7.43 6.34
N ILE A 235 -13.66 -6.79 5.84
CA ILE A 235 -13.17 -6.99 4.48
C ILE A 235 -12.31 -8.25 4.39
N SER A 236 -11.32 -8.39 5.29
CA SER A 236 -10.42 -9.52 5.34
C SER A 236 -9.82 -9.70 6.73
N PRO A 237 -9.53 -10.95 7.16
CA PRO A 237 -8.72 -11.19 8.36
C PRO A 237 -7.40 -10.42 8.31
N SER A 238 -7.04 -9.76 9.41
CA SER A 238 -5.83 -8.94 9.49
C SER A 238 -5.28 -8.98 10.91
N SER A 239 -4.04 -9.45 11.06
CA SER A 239 -3.38 -9.50 12.36
C SER A 239 -3.20 -8.09 12.93
N ILE A 240 -2.91 -7.12 12.05
CA ILE A 240 -2.70 -5.74 12.45
C ILE A 240 -4.01 -5.11 12.89
N ALA A 241 -5.12 -5.33 12.18
CA ALA A 241 -6.41 -4.79 12.59
C ALA A 241 -6.85 -5.38 13.95
N TYR A 242 -6.62 -6.68 14.18
CA TYR A 242 -6.82 -7.28 15.51
C TYR A 242 -5.93 -6.60 16.56
N ALA A 243 -4.62 -6.48 16.32
CA ALA A 243 -3.69 -5.85 17.27
C ALA A 243 -4.07 -4.39 17.56
N LYS A 244 -4.50 -3.62 16.56
CA LYS A 244 -4.94 -2.23 16.73
C LYS A 244 -6.23 -2.14 17.55
N LEU A 245 -7.19 -3.04 17.34
CA LEU A 245 -8.38 -3.12 18.20
C LEU A 245 -8.02 -3.55 19.62
N GLY A 246 -7.04 -4.43 19.80
CA GLY A 246 -6.51 -4.80 21.11
C GLY A 246 -5.97 -3.59 21.88
N VAL A 247 -5.12 -2.78 21.24
CA VAL A 247 -4.61 -1.54 21.84
C VAL A 247 -5.75 -0.59 22.23
N LEU A 248 -6.74 -0.38 21.35
CA LEU A 248 -7.90 0.47 21.64
C LEU A 248 -8.73 -0.04 22.83
N ARG A 249 -8.83 -1.35 23.03
CA ARG A 249 -9.50 -1.93 24.21
C ARG A 249 -8.68 -1.71 25.47
N ASP A 250 -7.38 -1.93 25.38
CA ASP A 250 -6.47 -1.77 26.52
C ASP A 250 -6.41 -0.31 27.00
N GLU A 251 -6.38 0.65 26.07
CA GLU A 251 -6.48 2.08 26.37
C GLU A 251 -7.79 2.46 27.07
N LYS A 252 -8.88 1.73 26.82
CA LYS A 252 -10.17 1.87 27.51
C LYS A 252 -10.21 1.11 28.86
N GLY A 253 -9.09 0.61 29.36
CA GLY A 253 -8.97 -0.15 30.60
C GLY A 253 -9.48 -1.59 30.51
N ARG A 254 -9.78 -2.09 29.31
CA ARG A 254 -10.34 -3.43 29.09
C ARG A 254 -9.23 -4.41 28.68
N SER A 255 -8.20 -4.52 29.53
CA SER A 255 -7.00 -5.31 29.23
C SER A 255 -7.27 -6.80 28.97
N SER A 256 -8.29 -7.38 29.62
CA SER A 256 -8.70 -8.78 29.37
C SER A 256 -9.29 -8.98 27.96
N GLU A 257 -10.10 -8.04 27.47
CA GLU A 257 -10.58 -8.07 26.09
C GLU A 257 -9.42 -7.87 25.11
N ALA A 258 -8.49 -6.95 25.41
CA ALA A 258 -7.33 -6.68 24.58
C ALA A 258 -6.45 -7.92 24.33
N ILE A 259 -6.24 -8.75 25.36
CA ILE A 259 -5.51 -10.01 25.27
C ILE A 259 -6.12 -10.95 24.22
N ALA A 260 -7.45 -11.05 24.14
CA ALA A 260 -8.10 -11.88 23.12
C ALA A 260 -7.82 -11.36 21.71
N TYR A 261 -7.83 -10.04 21.51
CA TYR A 261 -7.45 -9.43 20.22
C TYR A 261 -5.98 -9.69 19.86
N PHE A 262 -5.04 -9.59 20.80
CA PHE A 262 -3.64 -9.91 20.53
C PHE A 262 -3.44 -11.39 20.22
N ARG A 263 -4.21 -12.28 20.85
CA ARG A 263 -4.23 -13.70 20.53
C ARG A 263 -4.70 -13.97 19.11
N ASP A 264 -5.78 -13.34 18.68
CA ASP A 264 -6.25 -13.47 17.30
C ASP A 264 -5.24 -12.89 16.28
N ALA A 265 -4.57 -11.79 16.63
CA ALA A 265 -3.50 -11.24 15.82
C ALA A 265 -2.35 -12.26 15.63
N LEU A 266 -1.85 -12.83 16.73
CA LEU A 266 -0.73 -13.78 16.71
C LEU A 266 -1.11 -15.14 16.11
N ARG A 267 -2.39 -15.50 16.10
CA ARG A 267 -2.87 -16.68 15.35
C ARG A 267 -2.73 -16.50 13.84
N LEU A 268 -2.86 -15.28 13.34
CA LEU A 268 -2.69 -14.97 11.92
C LEU A 268 -1.21 -14.74 11.58
N HIS A 269 -0.49 -14.01 12.43
CA HIS A 269 0.92 -13.66 12.27
C HIS A 269 1.66 -13.88 13.58
N PRO A 270 2.23 -15.07 13.81
CA PRO A 270 2.96 -15.39 15.04
C PRO A 270 4.21 -14.52 15.25
N ASP A 271 4.74 -13.94 14.18
CA ASP A 271 5.91 -13.07 14.17
C ASP A 271 5.56 -11.57 14.30
N LEU A 272 4.36 -11.24 14.76
CA LEU A 272 3.99 -9.84 14.95
C LEU A 272 4.53 -9.29 16.28
N ALA A 273 5.79 -8.83 16.28
CA ALA A 273 6.46 -8.23 17.45
C ALA A 273 5.60 -7.16 18.15
N TYR A 274 4.88 -6.36 17.36
CA TYR A 274 3.96 -5.33 17.87
C TYR A 274 2.84 -5.93 18.74
N ALA A 275 2.24 -7.05 18.34
CA ALA A 275 1.20 -7.70 19.12
C ALA A 275 1.76 -8.38 20.37
N HIS A 276 2.92 -9.02 20.28
CA HIS A 276 3.62 -9.55 21.46
C HIS A 276 3.91 -8.46 22.50
N ASN A 277 4.52 -7.34 22.10
CA ASN A 277 4.82 -6.24 23.03
C ASN A 277 3.54 -5.68 23.68
N ASN A 278 2.49 -5.42 22.91
CA ASN A 278 1.25 -4.87 23.47
C ASN A 278 0.45 -5.88 24.32
N TRP A 279 0.55 -7.18 24.03
CA TRP A 279 0.03 -8.20 24.93
C TRP A 279 0.76 -8.15 26.27
N GLY A 280 2.09 -8.10 26.25
CA GLY A 280 2.89 -7.90 27.47
C GLY A 280 2.46 -6.67 28.26
N ILE A 281 2.19 -5.54 27.60
CA ILE A 281 1.69 -4.31 28.24
C ILE A 281 0.32 -4.55 28.90
N ALA A 282 -0.61 -5.19 28.20
CA ALA A 282 -1.94 -5.48 28.74
C ALA A 282 -1.90 -6.42 29.96
N LEU A 283 -0.97 -7.38 29.99
CA LEU A 283 -0.73 -8.25 31.15
C LEU A 283 -0.10 -7.48 32.31
N ALA A 284 0.92 -6.66 32.03
CA ALA A 284 1.57 -5.80 33.00
C ALA A 284 0.58 -4.83 33.69
N ARG A 285 -0.37 -4.26 32.94
CA ARG A 285 -1.45 -3.42 33.50
C ARG A 285 -2.37 -4.17 34.47
N GLN A 286 -2.49 -5.48 34.32
CA GLN A 286 -3.21 -6.36 35.27
C GLN A 286 -2.32 -6.81 36.45
N GLY A 287 -1.07 -6.35 36.53
CA GLY A 287 -0.10 -6.80 37.53
C GLY A 287 0.50 -8.18 37.24
N ARG A 288 0.21 -8.77 36.08
CA ARG A 288 0.66 -10.13 35.68
C ARG A 288 2.04 -10.06 35.03
N TRP A 289 3.02 -9.58 35.79
CA TRP A 289 4.37 -9.28 35.29
C TRP A 289 5.12 -10.52 34.79
N ASP A 290 5.04 -11.65 35.49
CA ASP A 290 5.70 -12.89 35.07
C ASP A 290 5.17 -13.42 33.73
N GLU A 291 3.87 -13.24 33.46
CA GLU A 291 3.27 -13.62 32.17
C GLU A 291 3.59 -12.62 31.06
N ALA A 292 3.88 -11.36 31.39
CA ALA A 292 4.27 -10.35 30.40
C ALA A 292 5.69 -10.57 29.85
N ILE A 293 6.62 -11.04 30.69
CA ILE A 293 8.03 -11.29 30.34
C ILE A 293 8.20 -12.14 29.06
N PRO A 294 7.59 -13.34 28.91
CA PRO A 294 7.76 -14.14 27.71
C PRO A 294 7.29 -13.41 26.44
N HIS A 295 6.19 -12.64 26.51
CA HIS A 295 5.73 -11.86 25.36
C HIS A 295 6.72 -10.75 24.97
N TYR A 296 7.33 -10.04 25.93
CA TYR A 296 8.37 -9.07 25.59
C TYR A 296 9.63 -9.73 25.02
N ARG A 297 10.02 -10.89 25.53
CA ARG A 297 11.13 -11.67 24.98
C ARG A 297 10.84 -12.13 23.55
N ASP A 298 9.64 -12.60 23.26
CA ASP A 298 9.25 -12.97 21.90
C ASP A 298 9.23 -11.76 20.95
N ALA A 299 8.74 -10.60 21.40
CA ALA A 299 8.84 -9.36 20.64
C ALA A 299 10.30 -9.00 20.31
N LEU A 300 11.24 -9.21 21.24
CA LEU A 300 12.67 -8.97 21.04
C LEU A 300 13.37 -10.03 20.21
N LYS A 301 12.90 -11.29 20.18
CA LYS A 301 13.39 -12.30 19.23
C LYS A 301 13.12 -11.87 17.79
N ILE A 302 11.95 -11.28 17.56
CA ILE A 302 11.51 -10.81 16.23
C ILE A 302 12.13 -9.46 15.89
N ALA A 303 12.14 -8.52 16.84
CA ALA A 303 12.66 -7.18 16.68
C ALA A 303 13.71 -6.85 17.76
N PRO A 304 14.95 -7.36 17.63
CA PRO A 304 16.00 -7.20 18.65
C PRO A 304 16.38 -5.75 18.95
N GLU A 305 16.16 -4.84 18.01
CA GLU A 305 16.48 -3.42 18.17
C GLU A 305 15.30 -2.58 18.71
N SER A 306 14.23 -3.24 19.17
CA SER A 306 13.08 -2.56 19.74
C SER A 306 13.40 -1.98 21.12
N VAL A 307 13.78 -0.70 21.14
CA VAL A 307 14.00 0.08 22.37
C VAL A 307 12.80 -0.02 23.32
N GLU A 308 11.57 0.07 22.78
CA GLU A 308 10.35 -0.01 23.57
C GLU A 308 10.22 -1.37 24.27
N ALA A 309 10.43 -2.47 23.53
CA ALA A 309 10.32 -3.81 24.10
C ALA A 309 11.42 -4.10 25.14
N HIS A 310 12.64 -3.57 24.95
CA HIS A 310 13.69 -3.65 25.97
C HIS A 310 13.33 -2.90 27.26
N LEU A 311 12.76 -1.70 27.15
CA LEU A 311 12.32 -0.93 28.32
C LEU A 311 11.17 -1.62 29.05
N ASN A 312 10.20 -2.15 28.31
CA ASN A 312 9.07 -2.86 28.88
C ASN A 312 9.50 -4.17 29.57
N LEU A 313 10.43 -4.92 28.96
CA LEU A 313 11.02 -6.11 29.56
C LEU A 313 11.80 -5.76 30.82
N ALA A 314 12.66 -4.74 30.78
CA ALA A 314 13.41 -4.31 31.96
C ALA A 314 12.50 -3.89 33.12
N LEU A 315 11.41 -3.18 32.82
CA LEU A 315 10.40 -2.82 33.82
C LEU A 315 9.76 -4.08 34.45
N ALA A 316 9.32 -5.03 33.62
CA ALA A 316 8.72 -6.26 34.12
C ALA A 316 9.71 -7.09 34.95
N LEU A 317 10.96 -7.22 34.51
CA LEU A 317 12.03 -7.90 35.24
C LEU A 317 12.29 -7.23 36.59
N THR A 318 12.33 -5.90 36.64
CA THR A 318 12.48 -5.14 37.89
C THR A 318 11.35 -5.44 38.87
N ARG A 319 10.10 -5.46 38.38
CA ARG A 319 8.92 -5.78 39.20
C ARG A 319 8.91 -7.22 39.73
N THR A 320 9.58 -8.14 39.03
CA THR A 320 9.72 -9.56 39.43
C THR A 320 11.04 -9.86 40.18
N GLY A 321 11.82 -8.84 40.53
CA GLY A 321 13.08 -8.99 41.30
C GLY A 321 14.29 -9.46 40.48
N LYS A 322 14.19 -9.57 39.15
CA LYS A 322 15.29 -9.97 38.25
C LYS A 322 16.13 -8.74 37.85
N ILE A 323 16.72 -8.08 38.85
CA ILE A 323 17.33 -6.74 38.71
C ILE A 323 18.52 -6.72 37.74
N GLU A 324 19.38 -7.74 37.76
CA GLU A 324 20.56 -7.78 36.88
C GLU A 324 20.17 -7.87 35.39
N GLU A 325 19.23 -8.77 35.06
CA GLU A 325 18.72 -8.90 33.69
C GLU A 325 18.01 -7.61 33.23
N ALA A 326 17.29 -6.94 34.14
CA ALA A 326 16.69 -5.65 33.86
C ALA A 326 17.75 -4.58 33.51
N ALA A 327 18.85 -4.52 34.27
CA ALA A 327 19.94 -3.58 34.04
C ALA A 327 20.60 -3.80 32.67
N ASP A 328 20.77 -5.05 32.24
CA ASP A 328 21.29 -5.38 30.91
C ASP A 328 20.39 -4.84 29.79
N HIS A 329 19.08 -5.06 29.89
CA HIS A 329 18.14 -4.54 28.89
C HIS A 329 18.07 -3.01 28.88
N LEU A 330 18.21 -2.34 30.03
CA LEU A 330 18.33 -0.87 30.08
C LEU A 330 19.61 -0.37 29.39
N ARG A 331 20.75 -1.04 29.60
CA ARG A 331 22.02 -0.71 28.91
C ARG A 331 21.89 -0.87 27.41
N VAL A 332 21.24 -1.94 26.93
CA VAL A 332 20.95 -2.13 25.50
C VAL A 332 20.04 -1.04 24.97
N ALA A 333 18.92 -0.75 25.63
CA ALA A 333 17.98 0.30 25.22
C ALA A 333 18.66 1.67 25.13
N ARG A 334 19.56 2.00 26.08
CA ARG A 334 20.34 3.24 26.06
C ARG A 334 21.27 3.29 24.86
N ARG A 335 22.06 2.24 24.61
CA ARG A 335 22.95 2.15 23.44
C ARG A 335 22.19 2.31 22.13
N LEU A 336 21.02 1.68 22.00
CA LEU A 336 20.16 1.79 20.81
C LEU A 336 19.57 3.19 20.61
N ARG A 337 19.40 3.99 21.68
CA ARG A 337 18.97 5.39 21.60
C ARG A 337 20.11 6.33 21.20
N GLU A 338 21.31 6.09 21.72
CA GLU A 338 22.50 6.93 21.47
C GLU A 338 23.10 6.68 20.08
N GLY A 339 22.88 5.51 19.48
CA GLY A 339 23.38 5.15 18.15
C GLY A 339 22.50 5.53 16.95
N ARG A 340 21.42 6.30 17.15
CA ARG A 340 20.51 6.77 16.08
C ARG A 340 20.68 8.26 15.79
#